data_AF-A0A8J3PSM9-F1
#
_entry.id   AF-A0A8J3PSM9-F1
#
_cell.length_a   1.000
_cell.length_b   1.000
_cell.length_c   1.000
_cell.angle_alpha   90.00
_cell.angle_beta   90.00
_cell.angle_gamma   90.00
#
_symmetry.space_group_name_H-M   'P 1'
#
loop_
_entity.id
_entity.type
_entity.pdbx_description
1 polymer ?
#
loop_
_entity_poly.entity_id
_entity_poly.type
_entity_poly.pdbx_seq_one_letter_code
_entity_poly.pdbx_strand_id
1 'polypeptide(L)'
;MDANSQGAVRLLRALLRTAALFTETGRSVYQDHFPHVRWMPVSDLGGHAVRLGLELAVLGHELVFEIRAGLEEDRFTIEGDMVLDGEVVQLALPPAATADVERFVAVLDRYAEELTEPARAHVGALIESFAQEV
;
A
#
# COMPACT_ATOMS: atom_id res chain seq x y z
N MET A 1 -7.97 -29.99 10.32
CA MET A 1 -8.11 -28.64 9.74
C MET A 1 -8.34 -28.82 8.25
N ASP A 2 -9.46 -28.34 7.73
CA ASP A 2 -9.80 -28.49 6.30
C ASP A 2 -9.04 -27.48 5.41
N ALA A 3 -9.08 -27.71 4.10
CA ALA A 3 -8.37 -26.90 3.11
C ALA A 3 -8.85 -25.43 3.09
N ASN A 4 -10.14 -25.21 3.34
CA ASN A 4 -10.73 -23.87 3.39
C ASN A 4 -10.19 -23.07 4.59
N SER A 5 -10.07 -23.71 5.75
CA SER A 5 -9.45 -23.10 6.94
C SER A 5 -7.97 -22.77 6.71
N GLN A 6 -7.24 -23.62 5.98
CA GLN A 6 -5.85 -23.34 5.61
C GLN A 6 -5.72 -22.11 4.69
N GLY A 7 -6.57 -22.01 3.66
CA GLY A 7 -6.59 -20.87 2.75
C GLY A 7 -6.89 -19.55 3.46
N ALA A 8 -7.88 -19.54 4.36
CA ALA A 8 -8.24 -18.36 5.15
C ALA A 8 -7.09 -17.88 6.06
N VAL A 9 -6.40 -18.80 6.74
CA VAL A 9 -5.25 -18.47 7.58
C VAL A 9 -4.10 -17.90 6.75
N ARG A 10 -3.85 -18.44 5.55
CA ARG A 10 -2.81 -17.91 4.65
C ARG A 10 -3.12 -16.50 4.18
N LEU A 11 -4.35 -16.26 3.74
CA LEU A 11 -4.82 -14.94 3.32
C LEU A 11 -4.68 -13.92 4.46
N LEU A 12 -5.17 -14.24 5.66
CA LEU A 12 -5.05 -13.36 6.83
C LEU A 12 -3.59 -13.05 7.15
N ARG A 13 -2.71 -14.06 7.12
CA ARG A 13 -1.27 -13.84 7.33
C ARG A 13 -0.67 -12.93 6.27
N ALA A 14 -1.09 -13.05 5.01
CA ALA A 14 -0.60 -12.19 3.94
C ALA A 14 -1.03 -10.74 4.17
N LEU A 15 -2.32 -10.49 4.42
CA LEU A 15 -2.84 -9.16 4.71
C LEU A 15 -2.13 -8.52 5.93
N LEU A 16 -1.91 -9.28 7.00
CA LEU A 16 -1.18 -8.79 8.18
C LEU A 16 0.28 -8.45 7.88
N ARG A 17 0.97 -9.25 7.04
CA ARG A 17 2.34 -8.93 6.60
C ARG A 17 2.37 -7.67 5.75
N THR A 18 1.43 -7.52 4.82
CA THR A 18 1.31 -6.31 3.99
C THR A 18 1.06 -5.06 4.83
N ALA A 19 0.16 -5.13 5.82
CA ALA A 19 -0.09 -4.03 6.75
C ALA A 19 1.16 -3.67 7.57
N ALA A 20 1.92 -4.69 8.02
CA ALA A 20 3.18 -4.48 8.73
C ALA A 20 4.23 -3.80 7.82
N LEU A 21 4.35 -4.22 6.56
CA LEU A 21 5.27 -3.62 5.59
C LEU A 21 4.98 -2.12 5.37
N PHE A 22 3.72 -1.73 5.21
CA PHE A 22 3.34 -0.32 5.09
C PHE A 22 3.67 0.48 6.36
N THR A 23 3.40 -0.10 7.53
CA THR A 23 3.70 0.51 8.83
C THR A 23 5.22 0.71 9.03
N GLU A 24 6.02 -0.30 8.70
CA GLU A 24 7.48 -0.24 8.76
C GLU A 24 8.03 0.78 7.75
N THR A 25 7.41 0.84 6.57
CA THR A 25 7.75 1.84 5.55
C THR A 25 7.52 3.25 6.04
N GLY A 26 6.33 3.57 6.54
CA GLY A 26 6.04 4.90 7.09
C GLY A 26 6.94 5.29 8.25
N ARG A 27 7.24 4.35 9.15
CA ARG A 27 8.18 4.58 10.24
C ARG A 27 9.59 4.90 9.75
N SER A 28 10.10 4.14 8.78
CA SER A 28 11.44 4.36 8.21
C SER A 28 11.51 5.71 7.51
N VAL A 29 10.56 6.03 6.61
CA VAL A 29 10.53 7.31 5.89
C VAL A 29 10.47 8.50 6.88
N TYR A 30 9.65 8.39 7.93
CA TYR A 30 9.59 9.40 8.98
C TYR A 30 10.92 9.61 9.70
N GLN A 31 11.65 8.54 10.00
CA GLN A 31 12.95 8.61 10.67
C GLN A 31 14.01 9.26 9.78
N ASP A 32 14.01 8.92 8.50
CA ASP A 32 14.99 9.43 7.53
C ASP A 32 14.80 10.93 7.23
N HIS A 33 13.56 11.43 7.36
CA HIS A 33 13.17 12.77 6.93
C HIS A 33 12.51 13.63 8.02
N PHE A 34 12.70 13.29 9.29
CA PHE A 34 12.18 14.09 10.40
C PHE A 34 12.81 15.51 10.41
N PRO A 35 12.04 16.59 10.64
CA PRO A 35 10.60 16.65 10.97
C PRO A 35 9.67 16.89 9.77
N HIS A 36 10.17 16.77 8.54
CA HIS A 36 9.48 17.19 7.31
C HIS A 36 8.39 16.22 6.83
N VAL A 37 8.38 14.98 7.35
CA VAL A 37 7.40 13.95 7.01
C VAL A 37 6.55 13.58 8.21
N ARG A 38 5.26 13.34 7.99
CA ARG A 38 4.34 12.63 8.89
C ARG A 38 3.75 11.44 8.15
N TRP A 39 3.28 10.44 8.90
CA TRP A 39 2.71 9.23 8.30
C TRP A 39 1.54 8.70 9.12
N MET A 40 0.61 8.05 8.41
CA MET A 40 -0.54 7.36 9.00
C MET A 40 -0.86 6.10 8.18
N PRO A 41 -1.07 4.94 8.82
CA PRO A 41 -1.47 3.75 8.09
C PRO A 41 -2.90 3.89 7.54
N VAL A 42 -3.11 3.46 6.30
CA VAL A 42 -4.45 3.27 5.74
C VAL A 42 -4.87 1.83 6.02
N SER A 43 -5.95 1.67 6.78
CA SER A 43 -6.53 0.36 7.10
C SER A 43 -8.04 0.48 7.20
N ASP A 44 -8.74 -0.05 6.20
CA ASP A 44 -10.19 -0.21 6.22
C ASP A 44 -10.54 -1.68 5.95
N LEU A 45 -11.17 -2.30 6.95
CA LEU A 45 -11.59 -3.71 6.91
C LEU A 45 -13.12 -3.86 6.83
N GLY A 46 -13.87 -2.75 6.81
CA GLY A 46 -15.32 -2.75 6.95
C GLY A 46 -16.10 -2.84 5.63
N GLY A 47 -15.42 -2.70 4.48
CA GLY A 47 -16.02 -2.64 3.15
C GLY A 47 -16.00 -3.95 2.35
N HIS A 48 -16.48 -3.86 1.11
CA HIS A 48 -16.42 -4.96 0.12
C HIS A 48 -14.98 -5.31 -0.32
N ALA A 49 -14.04 -4.39 -0.09
CA ALA A 49 -12.62 -4.59 -0.26
C ALA A 49 -11.89 -4.12 1.01
N VAL A 50 -10.89 -4.89 1.41
CA VAL A 50 -9.90 -4.53 2.41
C VAL A 50 -8.95 -3.51 1.80
N ARG A 51 -8.80 -2.34 2.42
CA ARG A 51 -7.82 -1.32 2.02
C ARG A 51 -6.64 -1.38 2.98
N LEU A 52 -5.44 -1.53 2.43
CA LEU A 52 -4.18 -1.50 3.17
C LEU A 52 -3.23 -0.55 2.46
N GLY A 53 -2.65 0.39 3.18
CA GLY A 53 -1.76 1.36 2.56
C GLY A 53 -1.10 2.28 3.57
N LEU A 54 -0.58 3.38 3.05
CA LEU A 54 0.09 4.41 3.82
C LEU A 54 -0.25 5.78 3.25
N GLU A 55 -0.51 6.71 4.15
CA GLU A 55 -0.59 8.15 3.88
C GLU A 55 0.67 8.80 4.43
N LEU A 56 1.31 9.64 3.62
CA LEU A 56 2.48 10.43 3.94
C LEU A 56 2.19 11.91 3.69
N ALA A 57 2.33 12.73 4.72
CA ALA A 57 2.28 14.18 4.58
C ALA A 57 3.72 14.72 4.54
N VAL A 58 4.10 15.40 3.45
CA VAL A 58 5.45 15.89 3.19
C VAL A 58 5.40 17.32 2.70
N LEU A 59 5.87 18.27 3.52
CA LEU A 59 6.03 19.68 3.12
C LEU A 59 4.77 20.33 2.49
N GLY A 60 3.58 19.92 2.93
CA GLY A 60 2.29 20.43 2.42
C GLY A 60 1.67 19.58 1.32
N HIS A 61 2.37 18.56 0.82
CA HIS A 61 1.84 17.54 -0.07
C HIS A 61 1.34 16.32 0.70
N GLU A 62 0.34 15.65 0.14
CA GLU A 62 -0.19 14.38 0.63
C GLU A 62 0.07 13.29 -0.41
N LEU A 63 0.83 12.25 -0.04
CA LEU A 63 1.07 11.07 -0.86
C LEU A 63 0.37 9.88 -0.21
N VAL A 64 -0.62 9.32 -0.90
CA VAL A 64 -1.34 8.11 -0.48
C VAL A 64 -0.98 6.99 -1.43
N PHE A 65 -0.60 5.84 -0.90
CA PHE A 65 -0.49 4.61 -1.70
C PHE A 65 -1.14 3.45 -0.99
N GLU A 66 -1.98 2.73 -1.71
CA GLU A 66 -2.81 1.69 -1.12
C GLU A 66 -3.07 0.54 -2.08
N ILE A 67 -3.39 -0.59 -1.47
CA ILE A 67 -3.89 -1.80 -2.10
C ILE A 67 -5.33 -1.99 -1.67
N ARG A 68 -6.20 -2.28 -2.64
CA ARG A 68 -7.59 -2.68 -2.41
C ARG A 68 -7.72 -4.14 -2.77
N ALA A 69 -8.05 -4.97 -1.78
CA ALA A 69 -8.15 -6.41 -1.88
C ALA A 69 -9.60 -6.85 -1.63
N GLY A 70 -10.28 -7.38 -2.64
CA GLY A 70 -11.70 -7.73 -2.57
C GLY A 70 -12.01 -9.17 -2.97
N LEU A 71 -13.30 -9.49 -2.97
CA LEU A 71 -13.85 -10.73 -3.50
C LEU A 71 -15.05 -10.39 -4.40
N GLU A 72 -14.97 -10.75 -5.68
CA GLU A 72 -16.01 -10.53 -6.69
C GLU A 72 -16.24 -11.81 -7.47
N GLU A 73 -17.49 -12.23 -7.65
CA GLU A 73 -17.88 -13.39 -8.48
C GLU A 73 -16.99 -14.63 -8.23
N ASP A 74 -16.76 -14.97 -6.95
CA ASP A 74 -15.91 -16.08 -6.49
C ASP A 74 -14.41 -15.96 -6.83
N ARG A 75 -13.93 -14.75 -7.12
CA ARG A 75 -12.53 -14.45 -7.40
C ARG A 75 -12.03 -13.35 -6.48
N PHE A 76 -10.82 -13.53 -5.96
CA PHE A 76 -10.12 -12.45 -5.28
C PHE A 76 -9.72 -11.39 -6.30
N THR A 77 -10.01 -10.14 -5.98
CA THR A 77 -9.63 -8.97 -6.79
C THR A 77 -8.58 -8.15 -6.04
N ILE A 78 -7.64 -7.58 -6.77
CA ILE A 78 -6.63 -6.70 -6.21
C ILE A 78 -6.32 -5.56 -7.17
N GLU A 79 -6.30 -4.36 -6.60
CA GLU A 79 -5.89 -3.11 -7.23
C GLU A 79 -4.85 -2.43 -6.35
N GLY A 80 -3.98 -1.61 -6.95
CA GLY A 80 -3.01 -0.82 -6.21
C GLY A 80 -2.75 0.50 -6.91
N ASP A 81 -2.70 1.58 -6.14
CA ASP A 81 -2.43 2.92 -6.67
C ASP A 81 -1.59 3.76 -5.72
N MET A 82 -1.00 4.81 -6.29
CA MET A 82 -0.31 5.89 -5.59
C MET A 82 -0.82 7.22 -6.12
N VAL A 83 -1.35 8.06 -5.24
CA VAL A 83 -1.99 9.33 -5.54
C VAL A 83 -1.28 10.44 -4.77
N LEU A 84 -0.96 11.53 -5.48
CA LEU A 84 -0.43 12.77 -4.91
C LEU A 84 -1.53 13.83 -4.88
N ASP A 85 -1.69 14.46 -3.73
CA ASP A 85 -2.62 15.56 -3.44
C ASP A 85 -4.08 15.25 -3.83
N GLY A 86 -4.48 13.98 -3.71
CA GLY A 86 -5.84 13.50 -4.00
C GLY A 86 -6.27 13.54 -5.47
N GLU A 87 -5.45 14.06 -6.38
CA GLU A 87 -5.85 14.32 -7.77
C GLU A 87 -4.95 13.64 -8.80
N VAL A 88 -3.64 13.52 -8.52
CA VAL A 88 -2.67 13.02 -9.51
C VAL A 88 -2.30 11.58 -9.21
N VAL A 89 -2.82 10.64 -10.01
CA VAL A 89 -2.36 9.24 -9.98
C VAL A 89 -0.93 9.18 -10.50
N GLN A 90 0.02 8.99 -9.58
CA GLN A 90 1.44 8.86 -9.87
C GLN A 90 1.77 7.45 -10.37
N LEU A 91 1.06 6.45 -9.85
CA LEU A 91 1.20 5.05 -10.25
C LEU A 91 -0.15 4.35 -10.13
N ALA A 92 -0.50 3.57 -11.14
CA ALA A 92 -1.61 2.63 -11.09
C ALA A 92 -1.09 1.25 -11.52
N LEU A 93 -1.20 0.28 -10.62
CA LEU A 93 -0.84 -1.10 -10.92
C LEU A 93 -1.98 -1.76 -11.73
N PRO A 94 -1.68 -2.71 -12.63
CA PRO A 94 -2.71 -3.40 -13.39
C PRO A 94 -3.70 -4.10 -12.44
N PRO A 95 -5.02 -4.00 -12.62
CA PRO A 95 -5.96 -4.78 -11.82
C PRO A 95 -5.75 -6.27 -12.04
N ALA A 96 -5.86 -7.09 -10.99
CA ALA A 96 -5.71 -8.54 -11.08
C ALA A 96 -6.87 -9.28 -10.39
N ALA A 97 -7.26 -10.42 -10.97
CA ALA A 97 -8.32 -11.26 -10.41
C ALA A 97 -7.96 -12.75 -10.50
N THR A 98 -8.18 -13.51 -9.43
CA THR A 98 -7.81 -14.93 -9.36
C THR A 98 -8.70 -15.71 -8.39
N ALA A 99 -9.04 -16.96 -8.71
CA ALA A 99 -9.69 -17.88 -7.77
C ALA A 99 -8.68 -18.61 -6.86
N ASP A 100 -7.39 -18.55 -7.20
CA ASP A 100 -6.30 -19.19 -6.46
C ASP A 100 -5.75 -18.25 -5.38
N VAL A 101 -5.86 -18.65 -4.11
CA VAL A 101 -5.34 -17.94 -2.94
C VAL A 101 -3.83 -17.75 -2.99
N GLU A 102 -3.06 -18.73 -3.46
CA GLU A 102 -1.59 -18.61 -3.49
C GLU A 102 -1.16 -17.57 -4.51
N ARG A 103 -1.82 -17.57 -5.68
CA ARG A 103 -1.61 -16.53 -6.69
C ARG A 103 -2.03 -15.16 -6.16
N PHE A 104 -3.13 -15.08 -5.42
CA PHE A 104 -3.58 -13.82 -4.82
C PHE A 104 -2.54 -13.27 -3.85
N VAL A 105 -2.04 -14.11 -2.93
CA VAL A 105 -1.01 -13.74 -1.96
C VAL A 105 0.27 -13.28 -2.66
N ALA A 106 0.70 -13.97 -3.72
CA ALA A 106 1.88 -13.56 -4.49
C ALA A 106 1.70 -12.19 -5.16
N VAL A 107 0.51 -11.88 -5.68
CA VAL A 107 0.22 -10.57 -6.27
C VAL A 107 0.14 -9.49 -5.20
N LEU A 108 -0.45 -9.78 -4.04
CA LEU A 108 -0.50 -8.87 -2.90
C LEU A 108 0.89 -8.47 -2.41
N ASP A 109 1.77 -9.46 -2.19
CA ASP A 109 3.14 -9.22 -1.75
C ASP A 109 3.90 -8.36 -2.79
N ARG A 110 3.78 -8.70 -4.08
CA ARG A 110 4.38 -7.93 -5.19
C ARG A 110 3.87 -6.49 -5.25
N TYR A 111 2.55 -6.26 -5.14
CA TYR A 111 1.98 -4.92 -5.23
C TYR A 111 2.40 -4.04 -4.06
N ALA A 112 2.60 -4.63 -2.88
CA ALA A 112 3.09 -3.88 -1.74
C ALA A 112 4.52 -3.38 -1.97
N GLU A 113 5.38 -4.23 -2.53
CA GLU A 113 6.75 -3.85 -2.94
C GLU A 113 6.73 -2.78 -4.04
N GLU A 114 5.96 -3.00 -5.11
CA GLU A 114 5.85 -2.09 -6.26
C GLU A 114 5.30 -0.70 -5.89
N LEU A 115 4.55 -0.56 -4.79
CA LEU A 115 4.08 0.73 -4.28
C LEU A 115 5.05 1.40 -3.30
N THR A 116 5.73 0.63 -2.45
CA THR A 116 6.58 1.18 -1.38
C THR A 116 7.88 1.79 -1.92
N GLU A 117 8.52 1.20 -2.92
CA GLU A 117 9.76 1.75 -3.50
C GLU A 117 9.55 3.12 -4.19
N PRO A 118 8.57 3.28 -5.11
CA PRO A 118 8.31 4.57 -5.74
C PRO A 118 7.87 5.64 -4.73
N ALA A 119 7.08 5.28 -3.72
CA ALA A 119 6.67 6.23 -2.70
C ALA A 119 7.86 6.84 -1.94
N ARG A 120 8.85 6.02 -1.59
CA ARG A 120 10.10 6.51 -0.96
C ARG A 120 10.86 7.45 -1.88
N ALA A 121 10.97 7.11 -3.16
CA ALA A 121 11.65 7.95 -4.14
C ALA A 121 10.94 9.31 -4.31
N HIS A 122 9.60 9.32 -4.36
CA HIS A 122 8.81 10.55 -4.44
C HIS A 122 8.99 11.44 -3.22
N VAL A 123 9.01 10.88 -2.01
CA VAL A 123 9.28 11.64 -0.78
C VAL A 123 10.66 12.30 -0.85
N GLY A 124 11.69 11.53 -1.26
CA GLY A 124 13.04 12.06 -1.43
C GLY A 124 13.08 13.22 -2.41
N ALA A 125 12.45 13.07 -3.58
CA ALA A 125 12.38 14.11 -4.60
C ALA A 125 11.69 15.40 -4.12
N LEU A 126 10.58 15.28 -3.37
CA LEU A 126 9.88 16.44 -2.79
C LEU A 126 10.77 17.20 -1.80
N ILE A 127 11.52 16.49 -0.98
CA ILE A 127 12.44 17.08 0.01
C ILE A 127 13.62 17.77 -0.69
N GLU A 128 14.20 17.12 -1.70
CA GLU A 128 15.29 17.69 -2.48
C GLU A 128 14.86 18.95 -3.24
N SER A 129 13.67 18.96 -3.84
CA SER A 129 13.12 20.13 -4.52
C SER A 129 12.98 21.32 -3.57
N PHE A 130 12.41 21.08 -2.39
CA PHE A 130 12.26 22.14 -1.38
C PHE A 130 13.60 22.71 -0.91
N ALA A 131 14.63 21.87 -0.76
CA ALA A 131 15.96 22.32 -0.36
C ALA A 131 16.67 23.18 -1.41
N GLN A 132 16.25 23.13 -2.68
CA GLN A 132 16.79 23.96 -3.77
C GLN A 132 16.07 25.31 -3.91
N GLU A 133 14.86 25.42 -3.37
CA GLU A 133 14.03 26.63 -3.44
C GLU A 133 14.27 27.60 -2.27
N VAL A 134 14.95 27.15 -1.21
CA VAL A 134 15.30 27.92 0.00
C VAL A 134 16.76 28.36 -0.03
#